data_AF-A0A947X6W6-F1
#
_entry.id   AF-A0A947X6W6-F1
#
_cell.length_a   1.000
_cell.length_b   1.000
_cell.length_c   1.000
_cell.angle_alpha   90.00
_cell.angle_beta   90.00
_cell.angle_gamma   90.00
#
_symmetry.space_group_name_H-M   'P 1'
#
loop_
_entity.id
_entity.type
_entity.pdbx_description
1 polymer ?
#
loop_
_entity_poly.entity_id
_entity_poly.type
_entity_poly.pdbx_seq_one_letter_code
_entity_poly.pdbx_strand_id
1 'polypeptide(L)'
;MTQVNPLITDVITQTQRATLTKGPIQASGQGKAYQSVAQSTAIAVQDATDALRIVTTVASTAAGVALAQILATGNAKQYQPALDTAKAMVTTAIEGFAAVGEAAGKVLSSFPSGPSS
;
A
#
# COMPACT_ATOMS: atom_id res chain seq x y z
N MET A 1 61.27 5.76 19.13
CA MET A 1 59.86 6.07 18.85
C MET A 1 59.48 5.35 17.56
N THR A 2 58.58 4.37 17.63
CA THR A 2 58.21 3.53 16.48
C THR A 2 57.35 4.36 15.53
N GLN A 3 57.92 4.73 14.38
CA GLN A 3 57.24 5.53 13.37
C GLN A 3 56.10 4.68 12.80
N VAL A 4 54.85 5.07 13.09
CA VAL A 4 53.68 4.36 12.57
C VAL A 4 53.71 4.41 11.04
N ASN A 5 53.48 3.27 10.39
CA ASN A 5 53.58 3.12 8.94
C ASN A 5 52.52 4.02 8.23
N PRO A 6 52.92 4.90 7.30
CA PRO A 6 52.02 5.82 6.59
C PRO A 6 50.81 5.13 5.94
N LEU A 7 50.98 3.90 5.45
CA LEU A 7 49.90 3.10 4.86
C LEU A 7 48.80 2.76 5.87
N ILE A 8 49.15 2.54 7.13
CA ILE A 8 48.18 2.26 8.20
C ILE A 8 47.41 3.55 8.55
N THR A 9 48.09 4.69 8.60
CA THR A 9 47.46 5.98 8.86
C THR A 9 46.50 6.39 7.73
N ASP A 10 46.84 6.07 6.48
CA ASP A 10 46.01 6.39 5.32
C ASP A 10 44.75 5.50 5.25
N VAL A 11 44.88 4.18 5.48
CA VAL A 11 43.73 3.27 5.53
C VAL A 11 42.77 3.61 6.68
N ILE A 12 43.30 4.02 7.85
CA ILE A 12 42.45 4.48 8.97
C ILE A 12 41.72 5.76 8.62
N THR A 13 42.40 6.73 7.99
CA THR A 13 41.79 8.00 7.57
C THR A 13 40.72 7.78 6.49
N GLN A 14 40.98 6.88 5.54
CA GLN A 14 40.04 6.47 4.50
C GLN A 14 38.80 5.78 5.10
N THR A 15 39.00 4.85 6.03
CA THR A 15 37.91 4.11 6.70
C THR A 15 37.07 5.04 7.58
N GLN A 16 37.72 5.93 8.32
CA GLN A 16 37.06 6.94 9.14
C GLN A 16 36.27 7.92 8.27
N ARG A 17 36.81 8.35 7.12
CA ARG A 17 36.08 9.19 6.15
C ARG A 17 34.89 8.46 5.53
N ALA A 18 35.03 7.20 5.13
CA ALA A 18 33.93 6.40 4.58
C ALA A 18 32.80 6.18 5.60
N THR A 19 33.12 6.12 6.89
CA THR A 19 32.14 5.94 7.99
C THR A 19 31.50 7.26 8.42
N LEU A 20 32.26 8.37 8.41
CA LEU A 20 31.80 9.70 8.84
C LEU A 20 31.17 10.53 7.71
N THR A 21 31.41 10.19 6.44
CA THR A 21 30.67 10.78 5.33
C THR A 21 29.26 10.20 5.31
N LYS A 22 28.27 11.07 5.13
CA LYS A 22 26.83 10.78 5.27
C LYS A 22 26.29 9.65 4.36
N GLY A 23 27.11 9.05 3.49
CA GLY A 23 26.73 8.05 2.49
C GLY A 23 26.08 6.79 3.06
N PRO A 24 26.72 6.01 3.94
CA PRO A 24 26.15 4.77 4.46
C PRO A 24 24.90 4.99 5.32
N ILE A 25 24.87 6.08 6.10
CA ILE A 25 23.73 6.42 6.98
C ILE A 25 22.55 6.94 6.15
N GLN A 26 22.78 7.76 5.12
CA GLN A 26 21.72 8.22 4.22
C GLN A 26 21.21 7.09 3.32
N ALA A 27 22.08 6.22 2.81
CA ALA A 27 21.67 5.06 2.02
C ALA A 27 20.87 4.05 2.89
N SER A 28 21.34 3.77 4.10
CA SER A 28 20.60 2.92 5.05
C SER A 28 19.29 3.56 5.51
N GLY A 29 19.26 4.88 5.72
CA GLY A 29 18.07 5.63 6.08
C GLY A 29 17.03 5.66 4.97
N GLN A 30 17.45 5.89 3.71
CA GLN A 30 16.59 5.82 2.52
C GLN A 30 16.04 4.40 2.31
N GLY A 31 16.88 3.37 2.44
CA GLY A 31 16.44 1.98 2.33
C GLY A 31 15.42 1.59 3.41
N LYS A 32 15.63 2.01 4.66
CA LYS A 32 14.66 1.78 5.76
C LYS A 32 13.36 2.56 5.55
N ALA A 33 13.43 3.80 5.09
CA ALA A 33 12.26 4.60 4.76
C ALA A 33 11.46 3.95 3.61
N TYR A 34 12.13 3.51 2.54
CA TYR A 34 11.50 2.77 1.46
C TYR A 34 10.80 1.51 1.96
N GLN A 35 11.48 0.68 2.77
CA GLN A 35 10.89 -0.54 3.33
C GLN A 35 9.65 -0.23 4.19
N SER A 36 9.72 0.79 5.05
CA SER A 36 8.59 1.19 5.90
C SER A 36 7.41 1.69 5.07
N VAL A 37 7.67 2.50 4.04
CA VAL A 37 6.64 3.02 3.13
C VAL A 37 6.04 1.89 2.29
N ALA A 38 6.87 1.01 1.75
CA ALA A 38 6.42 -0.15 0.99
C ALA A 38 5.51 -1.06 1.85
N GLN A 39 5.88 -1.27 3.12
CA GLN A 39 5.06 -2.05 4.04
C GLN A 39 3.72 -1.34 4.35
N SER A 40 3.72 -0.05 4.70
CA SER A 40 2.47 0.66 5.01
C SER A 40 1.56 0.73 3.79
N THR A 41 2.15 0.88 2.61
CA THR A 41 1.45 0.88 1.32
C THR A 41 0.83 -0.49 1.04
N ALA A 42 1.56 -1.58 1.30
CA ALA A 42 1.03 -2.93 1.17
C ALA A 42 -0.14 -3.19 2.14
N ILE A 43 -0.04 -2.72 3.39
CA ILE A 43 -1.14 -2.80 4.37
C ILE A 43 -2.36 -2.01 3.89
N ALA A 44 -2.17 -0.78 3.39
CA ALA A 44 -3.29 0.02 2.88
C ALA A 44 -4.02 -0.67 1.71
N VAL A 45 -3.29 -1.31 0.79
CA VAL A 45 -3.89 -2.09 -0.30
C VAL A 45 -4.60 -3.35 0.23
N GLN A 46 -4.06 -4.01 1.26
CA GLN A 46 -4.71 -5.14 1.92
C GLN A 46 -6.02 -4.72 2.59
N ASP A 47 -6.02 -3.63 3.36
CA ASP A 47 -7.21 -3.08 4.02
C ASP A 47 -8.29 -2.71 3.00
N ALA A 48 -7.89 -2.10 1.88
CA ALA A 48 -8.81 -1.77 0.79
C ALA A 48 -9.37 -3.03 0.11
N THR A 49 -8.56 -4.08 -0.04
CA THR A 49 -9.00 -5.39 -0.56
C THR A 49 -10.03 -6.02 0.39
N ASP A 50 -9.78 -5.97 1.69
CA ASP A 50 -10.70 -6.49 2.70
C ASP A 50 -12.00 -5.70 2.75
N ALA A 51 -11.94 -4.36 2.66
CA ALA A 51 -13.13 -3.53 2.55
C ALA A 51 -13.96 -3.89 1.31
N LEU A 52 -13.33 -4.05 0.14
CA LEU A 52 -13.99 -4.50 -1.10
C LEU A 52 -14.66 -5.86 -0.93
N ARG A 53 -13.99 -6.81 -0.28
CA ARG A 53 -14.53 -8.15 -0.01
C ARG A 53 -15.75 -8.10 0.89
N ILE A 54 -15.68 -7.33 1.99
CA ILE A 54 -16.79 -7.18 2.94
C ILE A 54 -17.99 -6.55 2.24
N VAL A 55 -17.79 -5.45 1.52
CA VAL A 55 -18.87 -4.75 0.82
C VAL A 55 -19.50 -5.64 -0.24
N THR A 56 -18.70 -6.34 -1.03
CA THR A 56 -19.21 -7.27 -2.07
C THR A 56 -20.01 -8.41 -1.46
N THR A 57 -19.59 -8.92 -0.30
CA THR A 57 -20.33 -9.96 0.43
C THR A 57 -21.70 -9.44 0.87
N VAL A 58 -21.73 -8.29 1.57
CA VAL A 58 -22.98 -7.68 2.06
C VAL A 58 -23.92 -7.35 0.90
N ALA A 59 -23.40 -6.73 -0.16
CA ALA A 59 -24.18 -6.39 -1.35
C ALA A 59 -24.77 -7.63 -2.03
N SER A 60 -23.98 -8.70 -2.19
CA SER A 60 -24.46 -9.95 -2.79
C SER A 60 -25.54 -10.62 -1.94
N THR A 61 -25.40 -10.62 -0.61
CA THR A 61 -26.43 -11.11 0.30
C THR A 61 -27.71 -10.29 0.21
N ALA A 62 -27.61 -8.96 0.24
CA ALA A 62 -28.76 -8.07 0.13
C ALA A 62 -29.47 -8.25 -1.23
N ALA A 63 -28.71 -8.35 -2.31
CA ALA A 63 -29.25 -8.62 -3.64
C ALA A 63 -29.95 -9.98 -3.72
N GLY A 64 -29.36 -11.02 -3.14
CA GLY A 64 -29.97 -12.36 -3.06
C GLY A 64 -31.32 -12.35 -2.32
N VAL A 65 -31.39 -11.67 -1.17
CA VAL A 65 -32.64 -11.51 -0.41
C VAL A 65 -33.68 -10.72 -1.20
N ALA A 66 -33.29 -9.61 -1.82
CA ALA A 66 -34.20 -8.81 -2.65
C ALA A 66 -34.75 -9.62 -3.83
N LEU A 67 -33.91 -10.36 -4.54
CA LEU A 67 -34.33 -11.24 -5.64
C LEU A 67 -35.29 -12.33 -5.15
N ALA A 68 -34.99 -12.97 -4.01
CA ALA A 68 -35.88 -13.98 -3.42
C ALA A 68 -37.27 -13.40 -3.14
N GLN A 69 -37.34 -12.16 -2.62
CA GLN A 69 -38.62 -11.50 -2.37
C GLN A 69 -39.36 -11.11 -3.65
N ILE A 70 -38.66 -10.68 -4.70
CA ILE A 70 -39.27 -10.44 -6.00
C ILE A 70 -39.91 -11.72 -6.54
N LEU A 71 -39.20 -12.85 -6.46
CA LEU A 71 -39.72 -14.15 -6.92
C LEU A 71 -40.91 -14.64 -6.08
N ALA A 72 -40.87 -14.42 -4.76
CA ALA A 72 -41.93 -14.86 -3.85
C ALA A 72 -43.21 -14.01 -3.96
N THR A 73 -43.08 -12.70 -4.22
CA THR A 73 -44.21 -11.75 -4.18
C THR A 73 -44.67 -11.28 -5.56
N GLY A 74 -43.83 -11.42 -6.59
CA GLY A 74 -44.01 -10.78 -7.90
C GLY A 74 -43.81 -9.25 -7.90
N ASN A 75 -43.54 -8.62 -6.75
CA ASN A 75 -43.49 -7.16 -6.62
C ASN A 75 -42.09 -6.59 -6.86
N ALA A 76 -41.63 -6.60 -8.10
CA ALA A 76 -40.31 -6.08 -8.48
C ALA A 76 -40.07 -4.63 -8.02
N LYS A 77 -41.09 -3.76 -8.13
CA LYS A 77 -40.96 -2.33 -7.81
C LYS A 77 -40.59 -2.06 -6.35
N GLN A 78 -41.10 -2.88 -5.43
CA GLN A 78 -40.83 -2.71 -4.00
C GLN A 78 -39.38 -3.04 -3.63
N TYR A 79 -38.77 -4.01 -4.29
CA TYR A 79 -37.45 -4.53 -3.93
C TYR A 79 -36.32 -4.04 -4.84
N GLN A 80 -36.65 -3.41 -5.98
CA GLN A 80 -35.68 -2.81 -6.89
C GLN A 80 -34.70 -1.84 -6.19
N PRO A 81 -35.11 -0.96 -5.26
CA PRO A 81 -34.19 -0.03 -4.60
C PRO A 81 -33.08 -0.74 -3.79
N ALA A 82 -33.36 -1.91 -3.23
CA ALA A 82 -32.35 -2.70 -2.51
C ALA A 82 -31.30 -3.28 -3.47
N LEU A 83 -31.73 -3.71 -4.66
CA LEU A 83 -30.81 -4.16 -5.71
C LEU A 83 -29.93 -3.03 -6.23
N ASP A 84 -30.51 -1.86 -6.44
CA ASP A 84 -29.78 -0.69 -6.91
C ASP A 84 -28.76 -0.23 -5.87
N THR A 85 -29.14 -0.23 -4.58
CA THR A 85 -28.22 0.04 -3.47
C THR A 85 -27.08 -0.97 -3.42
N ALA A 86 -27.37 -2.27 -3.55
CA ALA A 86 -26.34 -3.30 -3.56
C ALA A 86 -25.34 -3.12 -4.73
N LYS A 87 -25.82 -2.78 -5.92
CA LYS A 87 -24.96 -2.46 -7.08
C LYS A 87 -24.08 -1.23 -6.84
N ALA A 88 -24.67 -0.18 -6.27
CA ALA A 88 -23.95 1.06 -5.95
C ALA A 88 -22.84 0.80 -4.92
N MET A 89 -23.12 0.01 -3.88
CA MET A 89 -22.12 -0.39 -2.87
C MET A 89 -20.90 -1.05 -3.50
N VAL A 90 -21.10 -2.02 -4.40
CA VAL A 90 -19.99 -2.70 -5.10
C VAL A 90 -19.21 -1.72 -5.97
N THR A 91 -19.89 -0.84 -6.69
CA THR A 91 -19.26 0.16 -7.56
C THR A 91 -18.36 1.09 -6.75
N THR A 92 -18.88 1.67 -5.67
CA THR A 92 -18.12 2.55 -4.77
C THR A 92 -16.93 1.82 -4.13
N ALA A 93 -17.08 0.54 -3.78
CA ALA A 93 -15.99 -0.23 -3.21
C ALA A 93 -14.86 -0.49 -4.24
N ILE A 94 -15.21 -0.76 -5.51
CA ILE A 94 -14.23 -0.91 -6.60
C ILE A 94 -13.48 0.39 -6.82
N GLU A 95 -14.19 1.52 -6.89
CA GLU A 95 -13.59 2.84 -7.04
C GLU A 95 -12.66 3.18 -5.86
N GLY A 96 -13.09 2.89 -4.63
CA GLY A 96 -12.27 3.08 -3.44
C GLY A 96 -11.00 2.23 -3.46
N PHE A 97 -11.10 0.95 -3.82
CA PHE A 97 -9.94 0.07 -3.97
C PHE A 97 -8.96 0.58 -5.02
N ALA A 98 -9.46 0.99 -6.19
CA ALA A 98 -8.63 1.54 -7.26
C ALA A 98 -7.92 2.84 -6.82
N ALA A 99 -8.63 3.74 -6.15
CA ALA A 99 -8.06 4.99 -5.63
C ALA A 99 -6.94 4.74 -4.61
N VAL A 100 -7.12 3.77 -3.69
CA VAL A 100 -6.07 3.38 -2.75
C VAL A 100 -4.87 2.78 -3.49
N GLY A 101 -5.10 1.91 -4.48
CA GLY A 101 -4.02 1.33 -5.30
C GLY A 101 -3.21 2.38 -6.07
N GLU A 102 -3.87 3.40 -6.63
CA GLU A 102 -3.19 4.51 -7.31
C GLU A 102 -2.39 5.37 -6.32
N ALA A 103 -2.99 5.73 -5.18
CA ALA A 103 -2.31 6.50 -4.13
C ALA A 103 -1.10 5.74 -3.58
N ALA A 104 -1.24 4.44 -3.34
CA ALA A 104 -0.19 3.52 -2.95
C ALA A 104 0.99 3.54 -3.94
N GLY A 105 0.72 3.42 -5.24
CA GLY A 105 1.74 3.48 -6.28
C GLY A 105 2.48 4.82 -6.31
N LYS A 106 1.75 5.94 -6.19
CA LYS A 106 2.34 7.29 -6.13
C LYS A 106 3.25 7.46 -4.91
N VAL A 107 2.78 7.04 -3.74
CA VAL A 107 3.57 7.09 -2.50
C VAL A 107 4.84 6.28 -2.66
N LEU A 108 4.78 5.03 -3.15
CA LEU A 108 5.97 4.19 -3.33
C LEU A 108 6.97 4.80 -4.32
N SER A 109 6.48 5.39 -5.43
CA SER A 109 7.36 6.06 -6.41
C SER A 109 8.09 7.30 -5.86
N SER A 110 7.59 7.88 -4.78
CA SER A 110 8.19 9.05 -4.12
C SER A 110 9.34 8.68 -3.19
N PHE A 111 9.55 7.39 -2.93
CA PHE A 111 10.67 6.87 -2.13
C PHE A 111 11.52 5.96 -3.01
N PRO A 112 12.64 6.44 -3.59
CA PRO A 112 13.56 5.57 -4.32
C PRO A 112 14.27 4.61 -3.35
N SER A 113 14.45 3.35 -3.77
CA SER A 113 15.03 2.27 -2.95
C SER A 113 16.56 2.29 -2.83
N GLY A 114 17.23 3.37 -3.26
CA GLY A 114 18.68 3.46 -3.35
C GLY A 114 19.10 4.17 -4.65
N PRO A 115 20.38 4.52 -4.83
CA PRO A 115 20.79 5.56 -5.78
C PRO A 115 20.42 5.17 -7.21
N SER A 116 19.64 6.03 -7.88
CA SER A 116 19.65 6.10 -9.33
C SER A 116 21.09 6.38 -9.77
N SER A 117 21.57 5.57 -10.71
CA SER A 117 22.93 5.59 -11.27
C SER A 117 23.36 6.98 -11.73
#